data_AF-A0A1F8Y449-F1
#
_entry.id   AF-A0A1F8Y449-F1
#
_cell.length_a   1.000
_cell.length_b   1.000
_cell.length_c   1.000
_cell.angle_alpha   90.00
_cell.angle_beta   90.00
_cell.angle_gamma   90.00
#
_symmetry.space_group_name_H-M   'P 1'
#
loop_
_entity.id
_entity.type
_entity.pdbx_description
1 polymer ?
#
loop_
_entity_poly.entity_id
_entity_poly.type
_entity_poly.pdbx_seq_one_letter_code
_entity_poly.pdbx_strand_id
1 'polypeptide(L)'
;MGRCPLCDIEMREVSAHANPGQMIVLDQCGKCGGIWCDKWELFPIDPQEASRLDPLNERLLRNPVMMEEKQLCCPRCSDRLQVFHDPLLPPEIQLQRCHRCEGIWLNRGQFSRYKRLQEKTRSEKLDHERIIQKVVKVAPDPHAWVTTGTRGIFAYPQAEEEPDLSAKTTLRGAFSLILQALLRLVLGF
;
A
#
# COMPACT_ATOMS: atom_id res chain seq x y z
N MET A 1 -7.45 -23.10 -3.58
CA MET A 1 -8.62 -22.42 -4.18
C MET A 1 -9.78 -22.33 -3.20
N GLY A 2 -10.53 -21.22 -3.24
CA GLY A 2 -11.83 -21.10 -2.57
C GLY A 2 -12.96 -20.75 -3.54
N ARG A 3 -14.20 -20.72 -3.06
CA ARG A 3 -15.39 -20.41 -3.88
C ARG A 3 -15.57 -18.90 -4.03
N CYS A 4 -15.90 -18.45 -5.23
CA CYS A 4 -16.15 -17.04 -5.54
C CYS A 4 -17.24 -16.47 -4.63
N PRO A 5 -16.97 -15.37 -3.88
CA PRO A 5 -17.96 -14.77 -2.98
C PRO A 5 -19.28 -14.37 -3.67
N LEU A 6 -19.22 -13.98 -4.95
CA LEU A 6 -20.38 -13.55 -5.72
C LEU A 6 -21.11 -14.73 -6.39
N CYS A 7 -20.37 -15.62 -7.06
CA CYS A 7 -20.95 -16.68 -7.89
C CYS A 7 -21.13 -18.03 -7.17
N ASP A 8 -20.48 -18.21 -6.02
CA ASP A 8 -20.38 -19.48 -5.31
C ASP A 8 -19.91 -20.65 -6.19
N ILE A 9 -18.94 -20.39 -7.07
CA ILE A 9 -18.26 -21.42 -7.87
C ILE A 9 -16.77 -21.45 -7.53
N GLU A 10 -16.09 -22.55 -7.81
CA GLU A 10 -14.64 -22.63 -7.63
C GLU A 10 -13.91 -21.56 -8.46
N MET A 11 -13.01 -20.84 -7.80
CA MET A 11 -12.07 -19.93 -8.47
C MET A 11 -10.85 -20.72 -8.92
N ARG A 12 -10.17 -20.25 -9.96
CA ARG A 12 -8.94 -20.85 -10.47
C ARG A 12 -7.76 -19.92 -10.21
N GLU A 13 -6.59 -20.50 -10.03
CA GLU A 13 -5.35 -19.74 -9.86
C GLU A 13 -4.94 -19.08 -11.18
N VAL A 14 -4.52 -17.82 -11.09
CA VAL A 14 -3.94 -17.04 -12.19
C VAL A 14 -2.66 -16.38 -11.70
N SER A 15 -1.63 -16.36 -12.54
CA SER A 15 -0.36 -15.70 -12.22
C SER A 15 -0.34 -14.28 -12.79
N ALA A 16 0.17 -13.33 -12.00
CA ALA A 16 0.38 -11.95 -12.40
C ALA A 16 1.78 -11.48 -12.05
N HIS A 17 2.32 -10.55 -12.85
CA HIS A 17 3.53 -9.84 -12.48
C HIS A 17 3.27 -8.92 -11.28
N ALA A 18 4.22 -8.88 -10.35
CA ALA A 18 4.16 -8.05 -9.15
C ALA A 18 5.29 -7.01 -9.16
N ASN A 19 6.04 -6.90 -8.06
CA ASN A 19 7.27 -6.10 -8.08
C ASN A 19 8.27 -6.64 -9.12
N PRO A 20 9.27 -5.84 -9.55
CA PRO A 20 10.25 -6.28 -10.53
C PRO A 20 10.86 -7.64 -10.21
N GLY A 21 10.72 -8.59 -11.14
CA GLY A 21 11.23 -9.95 -10.99
C GLY A 21 10.37 -10.90 -10.13
N GLN A 22 9.16 -10.49 -9.72
CA GLN A 22 8.26 -11.30 -8.90
C GLN A 22 6.96 -11.66 -9.63
N MET A 23 6.49 -12.88 -9.40
CA MET A 23 5.16 -13.34 -9.78
C MET A 23 4.32 -13.53 -8.52
N ILE A 24 3.02 -13.28 -8.64
CA ILE A 24 2.05 -13.54 -7.59
C ILE A 24 0.90 -14.38 -8.15
N VAL A 25 0.37 -15.27 -7.32
CA VAL A 25 -0.76 -16.15 -7.67
C VAL A 25 -2.01 -15.59 -7.03
N LEU A 26 -3.06 -15.40 -7.82
CA LEU A 26 -4.35 -14.88 -7.39
C LEU A 26 -5.44 -15.90 -7.70
N ASP A 27 -6.58 -15.80 -7.02
CA ASP A 27 -7.76 -16.60 -7.31
C ASP A 27 -8.74 -15.79 -8.18
N GLN A 28 -9.07 -16.27 -9.37
CA GLN A 28 -10.02 -15.63 -10.28
C GLN A 28 -11.23 -16.50 -10.58
N CYS A 29 -12.42 -15.90 -10.49
CA CYS A 29 -13.67 -16.55 -10.89
C CYS A 29 -13.82 -16.60 -12.42
N GLY A 30 -14.00 -17.78 -13.00
CA GLY A 30 -14.23 -17.93 -14.45
C GLY A 30 -15.59 -17.44 -14.95
N LYS A 31 -16.57 -17.21 -14.05
CA LYS A 31 -17.93 -16.78 -14.42
C LYS A 31 -18.10 -15.26 -14.40
N CYS A 32 -17.86 -14.62 -13.26
CA CYS A 32 -18.00 -13.16 -13.12
C CYS A 32 -16.69 -12.39 -13.25
N GLY A 33 -15.55 -13.09 -13.25
CA GLY A 33 -14.24 -12.45 -13.25
C GLY A 33 -13.85 -11.71 -11.99
N GLY A 34 -14.58 -11.92 -10.89
CA GLY A 34 -14.14 -11.48 -9.57
C GLY A 34 -12.79 -12.07 -9.21
N ILE A 35 -11.97 -11.27 -8.57
CA ILE A 35 -10.61 -11.60 -8.15
C ILE A 35 -10.60 -11.62 -6.63
N TRP A 36 -10.00 -12.66 -6.08
CA TRP A 36 -9.62 -12.73 -4.68
C TRP A 36 -8.10 -12.60 -4.58
N CYS A 37 -7.69 -11.64 -3.76
CA CYS A 37 -6.31 -11.43 -3.37
C CYS A 37 -6.20 -11.75 -1.88
N ASP A 38 -5.29 -12.63 -1.49
CA ASP A 38 -4.96 -12.81 -0.07
C ASP A 38 -4.29 -11.55 0.50
N LYS A 39 -4.03 -11.57 1.81
CA LYS A 39 -3.49 -10.41 2.52
C LYS A 39 -2.22 -9.91 1.80
N TRP A 40 -2.21 -8.62 1.48
CA TRP A 40 -1.13 -7.89 0.79
C TRP A 40 -0.94 -8.15 -0.70
N GLU A 41 -1.64 -9.11 -1.31
CA GLU A 41 -1.37 -9.48 -2.70
C GLU A 41 -1.84 -8.46 -3.72
N LEU A 42 -2.89 -7.68 -3.41
CA LEU A 42 -3.45 -6.68 -4.33
C LEU A 42 -2.43 -5.57 -4.67
N PHE A 43 -1.64 -5.15 -3.70
CA PHE A 43 -0.80 -3.94 -3.80
C PHE A 43 0.37 -4.07 -4.77
N PRO A 44 1.22 -5.12 -4.71
CA PRO A 44 2.41 -5.21 -5.54
C PRO A 44 2.13 -5.57 -7.01
N ILE A 45 0.91 -6.03 -7.36
CA ILE A 45 0.56 -6.38 -8.75
C ILE A 45 0.85 -5.21 -9.69
N ASP A 46 1.57 -5.48 -10.78
CA ASP A 46 1.87 -4.50 -11.81
C ASP A 46 0.56 -3.96 -12.43
N PRO A 47 0.39 -2.63 -12.54
CA PRO A 47 -0.78 -2.04 -13.18
C PRO A 47 -1.12 -2.60 -14.57
N GLN A 48 -0.11 -3.01 -15.35
CA GLN A 48 -0.30 -3.60 -16.67
C GLN A 48 -1.05 -4.94 -16.64
N GLU A 49 -1.09 -5.62 -15.49
CA GLU A 49 -1.83 -6.88 -15.33
C GLU A 49 -3.36 -6.67 -15.38
N ALA A 50 -3.86 -5.43 -15.24
CA ALA A 50 -5.28 -5.12 -15.42
C ALA A 50 -5.84 -5.59 -16.77
N SER A 51 -5.04 -5.48 -17.84
CA SER A 51 -5.40 -5.95 -19.18
C SER A 51 -5.02 -7.40 -19.43
N ARG A 52 -4.04 -7.96 -18.70
CA ARG A 52 -3.47 -9.29 -18.95
C ARG A 52 -4.08 -10.44 -18.15
N LEU A 53 -4.53 -10.18 -16.92
CA LEU A 53 -5.23 -11.20 -16.13
C LEU A 53 -6.33 -11.81 -16.97
N ASP A 54 -6.50 -13.13 -16.88
CA ASP A 54 -7.09 -13.93 -17.96
C ASP A 54 -8.30 -13.27 -18.63
N PRO A 55 -8.35 -13.25 -19.97
CA PRO A 55 -9.44 -12.64 -20.71
C PRO A 55 -10.72 -13.34 -20.31
N LEU A 56 -11.56 -12.62 -19.57
CA LEU A 56 -12.87 -13.12 -19.21
C LEU A 56 -13.63 -13.33 -20.50
N ASN A 57 -14.32 -14.46 -20.61
CA ASN A 57 -15.19 -14.68 -21.74
C ASN A 57 -16.30 -13.62 -21.69
N GLU A 58 -16.19 -12.57 -22.51
CA GLU A 58 -17.10 -11.43 -22.52
C GLU A 58 -18.55 -11.84 -22.79
N ARG A 59 -18.77 -13.02 -23.41
CA ARG A 59 -20.12 -13.59 -23.56
C ARG A 59 -20.74 -13.97 -22.21
N LEU A 60 -19.95 -14.44 -21.24
CA LEU A 60 -20.42 -14.78 -19.90
C LEU A 60 -20.74 -13.53 -19.06
N LEU A 61 -20.16 -12.37 -19.41
CA LEU A 61 -20.38 -11.09 -18.73
C LEU A 61 -21.56 -10.27 -19.29
N ARG A 62 -22.13 -10.67 -20.43
CA ARG A 62 -23.27 -9.97 -21.07
C ARG A 62 -24.57 -10.09 -20.31
N ASN A 63 -24.74 -11.14 -19.51
CA ASN A 63 -25.93 -11.28 -18.68
C ASN A 63 -25.76 -10.38 -17.44
N PRO A 64 -26.64 -9.39 -17.23
CA PRO A 64 -26.62 -8.61 -16.00
C PRO A 64 -26.82 -9.58 -14.83
N VAL A 65 -25.79 -9.72 -13.99
CA VAL A 65 -25.97 -10.34 -12.69
C VAL A 65 -26.77 -9.34 -11.87
N MET A 66 -28.02 -9.67 -11.54
CA MET A 66 -28.81 -8.89 -10.60
C MET A 66 -27.99 -8.77 -9.32
N MET A 67 -27.54 -7.56 -9.01
CA MET A 67 -26.90 -7.25 -7.74
C MET A 67 -28.01 -7.15 -6.69
N GLU A 68 -28.47 -8.30 -6.20
CA GLU A 68 -29.04 -8.34 -4.86
C GLU A 68 -27.94 -7.88 -3.90
N GLU A 69 -28.28 -7.08 -2.89
CA GLU A 69 -27.38 -6.67 -1.80
C GLU A 69 -26.97 -7.89 -0.95
N LYS A 70 -26.26 -8.82 -1.57
CA LYS A 70 -25.87 -10.08 -0.98
C LYS A 70 -24.65 -9.84 -0.12
N GLN A 71 -24.79 -10.14 1.17
CA GLN A 71 -23.66 -10.24 2.07
C GLN A 71 -22.67 -11.29 1.55
N LEU A 72 -21.49 -10.85 1.12
CA LEU A 72 -20.45 -11.73 0.62
C LEU A 72 -19.70 -12.41 1.78
N CYS A 73 -19.24 -13.64 1.56
CA CYS A 73 -18.47 -14.43 2.51
C CYS A 73 -17.04 -14.67 2.00
N CYS A 74 -16.08 -14.71 2.92
CA CYS A 74 -14.67 -14.93 2.65
C CYS A 74 -14.43 -16.37 2.17
N PRO A 75 -13.69 -16.59 1.06
CA PRO A 75 -13.38 -17.91 0.55
C PRO A 75 -12.36 -18.69 1.39
N ARG A 76 -11.67 -18.03 2.34
CA ARG A 76 -10.63 -18.64 3.19
C ARG A 76 -11.16 -19.07 4.55
N CYS A 77 -11.99 -18.23 5.18
CA CYS A 77 -12.43 -18.44 6.56
C CYS A 77 -13.95 -18.32 6.76
N SER A 78 -14.72 -18.18 5.67
CA SER A 78 -16.18 -18.06 5.65
C SER A 78 -16.77 -16.86 6.41
N ASP A 79 -15.92 -15.96 6.90
CA ASP A 79 -16.35 -14.75 7.58
C ASP A 79 -16.98 -13.74 6.61
N ARG A 80 -17.76 -12.80 7.13
CA ARG A 80 -18.39 -11.75 6.30
C ARG A 80 -17.33 -10.82 5.72
N LEU A 81 -17.45 -10.53 4.42
CA LEU A 81 -16.71 -9.45 3.80
C LEU A 81 -17.40 -8.11 4.08
N GLN A 82 -16.61 -7.07 4.28
CA GLN A 82 -17.09 -5.71 4.51
C GLN A 82 -16.51 -4.78 3.46
N VAL A 83 -17.27 -3.75 3.09
CA VAL A 83 -16.74 -2.66 2.25
C VAL A 83 -15.56 -2.03 2.98
N PHE A 84 -14.40 -2.05 2.35
CA PHE A 84 -13.21 -1.36 2.82
C PHE A 84 -13.33 0.11 2.45
N HIS A 85 -13.46 0.95 3.47
CA HIS A 85 -13.57 2.39 3.32
C HIS A 85 -12.17 2.99 3.45
N ASP A 86 -11.67 3.52 2.34
CA ASP A 86 -10.43 4.29 2.30
C ASP A 86 -10.76 5.65 1.68
N PRO A 87 -10.60 6.76 2.42
CA PRO A 87 -10.86 8.12 1.90
C PRO A 87 -10.01 8.48 0.67
N LEU A 88 -8.91 7.77 0.43
CA LEU A 88 -8.05 7.95 -0.73
C LEU A 88 -8.54 7.20 -1.97
N LEU A 89 -9.49 6.29 -1.82
CA LEU A 89 -10.09 5.57 -2.94
C LEU A 89 -11.36 6.30 -3.45
N PRO A 90 -11.43 6.57 -4.76
CA PRO A 90 -12.66 7.04 -5.40
C PRO A 90 -13.86 6.12 -5.11
N PRO A 91 -15.09 6.65 -4.97
CA PRO A 91 -16.29 5.87 -4.64
C PRO A 91 -16.59 4.71 -5.59
N GLU A 92 -16.13 4.79 -6.85
CA GLU A 92 -16.28 3.74 -7.85
C GLU A 92 -15.36 2.52 -7.62
N ILE A 93 -14.36 2.62 -6.73
CA ILE A 93 -13.46 1.53 -6.35
C ILE A 93 -13.87 1.04 -4.96
N GLN A 94 -14.82 0.11 -4.92
CA GLN A 94 -15.25 -0.53 -3.69
C GLN A 94 -14.56 -1.87 -3.52
N LEU A 95 -13.71 -1.98 -2.51
CA LEU A 95 -13.04 -3.22 -2.15
C LEU A 95 -13.83 -3.93 -1.05
N GLN A 96 -13.90 -5.25 -1.07
CA GLN A 96 -14.55 -6.05 -0.02
C GLN A 96 -13.47 -6.80 0.76
N ARG A 97 -13.22 -6.40 2.00
CA ARG A 97 -12.15 -6.96 2.84
C ARG A 97 -12.70 -7.88 3.91
N CYS A 98 -12.03 -9.00 4.14
CA CYS A 98 -12.29 -9.86 5.29
C CYS A 98 -11.64 -9.27 6.54
N HIS A 99 -12.36 -9.15 7.65
CA HIS A 99 -11.78 -8.64 8.90
C HIS A 99 -10.85 -9.66 9.60
N ARG A 100 -11.03 -10.96 9.31
CA ARG A 100 -10.27 -12.04 9.93
C ARG A 100 -8.95 -12.37 9.23
N CYS A 101 -8.99 -12.63 7.92
CA CYS A 101 -7.80 -13.00 7.16
C CYS A 101 -7.23 -11.83 6.33
N GLU A 102 -7.92 -10.69 6.31
CA GLU A 102 -7.51 -9.46 5.60
C GLU A 102 -7.36 -9.59 4.08
N GLY A 103 -7.83 -10.69 3.50
CA GLY A 103 -7.96 -10.85 2.05
C GLY A 103 -9.03 -9.92 1.47
N ILE A 104 -8.85 -9.58 0.19
CA ILE A 104 -9.65 -8.60 -0.52
C ILE A 104 -10.30 -9.27 -1.73
N TRP A 105 -11.61 -9.06 -1.87
CA TRP A 105 -12.36 -9.36 -3.07
C TRP A 105 -12.68 -8.08 -3.82
N LEU A 106 -12.59 -8.13 -5.14
CA LEU A 106 -13.02 -7.06 -6.04
C LEU A 106 -13.43 -7.63 -7.40
N ASN A 107 -14.37 -6.96 -8.07
CA ASN A 107 -14.72 -7.35 -9.43
C ASN A 107 -13.67 -6.85 -10.45
N ARG A 108 -13.75 -7.36 -11.69
CA ARG A 108 -12.78 -7.01 -12.73
C ARG A 108 -12.72 -5.51 -13.03
N GLY A 109 -13.88 -4.84 -13.06
CA GLY A 109 -13.95 -3.40 -13.31
C GLY A 109 -13.28 -2.58 -12.20
N GLN A 110 -13.49 -2.97 -10.94
CA GLN A 110 -12.87 -2.36 -9.77
C GLN A 110 -11.35 -2.60 -9.76
N PHE A 111 -10.90 -3.81 -10.10
CA PHE A 111 -9.48 -4.13 -10.23
C PHE A 111 -8.78 -3.22 -11.26
N SER A 112 -9.35 -3.11 -12.45
CA SER A 112 -8.80 -2.25 -13.51
C SER A 112 -8.75 -0.78 -13.11
N ARG A 113 -9.79 -0.28 -12.43
CA ARG A 113 -9.83 1.10 -11.92
C ARG A 113 -8.78 1.33 -10.82
N TYR A 114 -8.68 0.40 -9.87
CA TYR A 114 -7.67 0.46 -8.80
C TYR A 114 -6.25 0.49 -9.36
N LYS A 115 -5.93 -0.37 -10.34
CA LYS A 115 -4.60 -0.41 -10.96
C LYS A 115 -4.27 0.85 -11.76
N ARG A 116 -5.25 1.40 -12.49
CA ARG A 116 -5.09 2.69 -13.19
C ARG A 116 -4.85 3.85 -12.22
N LEU A 117 -5.57 3.88 -11.10
CA LEU A 117 -5.36 4.87 -10.04
C LEU A 117 -3.92 4.75 -9.49
N GLN A 118 -3.48 3.52 -9.19
CA GLN A 118 -2.13 3.25 -8.70
C GLN A 118 -1.05 3.72 -9.68
N GLU A 119 -1.22 3.46 -10.98
CA GLU A 119 -0.31 3.92 -12.04
C GLU A 119 -0.24 5.45 -12.10
N LYS A 120 -1.40 6.12 -12.14
CA LYS A 120 -1.48 7.58 -12.15
C LYS A 120 -0.75 8.20 -10.95
N THR A 121 -1.05 7.72 -9.74
CA THR A 121 -0.40 8.20 -8.51
C THR A 121 1.11 7.94 -8.50
N ARG A 122 1.57 6.81 -9.05
CA ARG A 122 3.01 6.53 -9.18
C ARG A 122 3.67 7.52 -10.14
N SER A 123 3.09 7.76 -11.31
CA SER A 123 3.62 8.69 -12.31
C SER A 123 3.69 10.12 -11.78
N GLU A 124 2.62 10.61 -11.12
CA GLU A 124 2.59 11.95 -10.51
C GLU A 124 3.68 12.13 -9.44
N LYS A 125 3.93 11.10 -8.61
CA LYS A 125 5.01 11.14 -7.60
C LYS A 125 6.40 11.15 -8.24
N LEU A 126 6.63 10.33 -9.27
CA LEU A 126 7.88 10.30 -10.04
C LEU A 126 8.15 11.64 -10.74
N ASP A 127 7.12 12.27 -11.29
CA ASP A 127 7.24 13.57 -11.93
C ASP A 127 7.46 14.68 -10.90
N HIS A 128 6.77 14.65 -9.76
CA HIS A 128 7.03 15.55 -8.64
C HIS A 128 8.46 15.41 -8.12
N GLU A 129 9.00 14.21 -8.00
CA GLU A 129 10.36 13.98 -7.52
C GLU A 129 11.41 14.49 -8.53
N ARG A 130 11.18 14.29 -9.84
CA ARG A 130 12.01 14.89 -10.89
C ARG A 130 11.91 16.42 -10.93
N ILE A 131 10.73 16.98 -10.64
CA ILE A 131 10.52 18.43 -10.53
C ILE A 131 11.22 18.97 -9.28
N ILE A 132 11.08 18.34 -8.12
CA ILE A 132 11.78 18.70 -6.87
C ILE A 132 13.30 18.63 -7.08
N GLN A 133 13.82 17.58 -7.72
CA GLN A 133 15.24 17.47 -8.08
C GLN A 133 15.72 18.59 -9.02
N LYS A 134 14.86 19.08 -9.92
CA LYS A 134 15.19 20.22 -10.80
C LYS A 134 15.07 21.58 -10.09
N VAL A 135 14.17 21.71 -9.12
CA VAL A 135 13.91 22.95 -8.36
C VAL A 135 14.93 23.12 -7.22
N VAL A 136 15.45 22.02 -6.65
CA VAL A 136 16.48 22.05 -5.60
C VAL A 136 17.88 22.00 -6.23
N LYS A 137 18.41 23.16 -6.64
CA LYS A 137 19.87 23.38 -6.68
C LYS A 137 20.34 23.80 -5.28
N VAL A 138 20.24 22.92 -4.30
CA VAL A 138 20.90 23.06 -3.00
C VAL A 138 21.32 21.66 -2.58
N ALA A 139 22.62 21.44 -2.39
CA ALA A 139 23.17 20.13 -2.05
C ALA A 139 22.61 19.66 -0.68
N PRO A 140 22.03 18.46 -0.59
CA PRO A 140 21.63 17.93 0.71
C PRO A 140 22.86 17.45 1.49
N ASP A 141 22.89 17.79 2.78
CA ASP A 141 23.87 17.33 3.78
C ASP A 141 23.89 15.79 3.85
N PRO A 142 25.06 15.14 3.70
CA PRO A 142 25.21 13.69 3.70
C PRO A 142 24.77 12.97 4.98
N HIS A 143 24.37 13.67 6.06
CA HIS A 143 23.84 13.05 7.28
C HIS A 143 22.34 12.70 7.29
N ALA A 144 21.58 13.04 6.24
CA ALA A 144 20.11 12.84 6.20
C ALA A 144 19.65 11.51 5.56
N TRP A 145 20.50 10.48 5.54
CA TRP A 145 20.19 9.21 4.88
C TRP A 145 19.79 8.16 5.92
N VAL A 146 18.52 7.75 5.92
CA VAL A 146 18.08 6.54 6.62
C VAL A 146 18.09 5.38 5.62
N THR A 147 18.84 4.34 5.99
CA THR A 147 19.11 3.14 5.20
C THR A 147 17.93 2.17 5.21
N THR A 148 17.64 1.64 4.03
CA THR A 148 16.65 0.59 3.79
C THR A 148 17.21 -0.79 4.13
N GLY A 149 16.46 -1.51 4.97
CA GLY A 149 16.25 -2.94 4.85
C GLY A 149 17.14 -3.88 5.65
N THR A 150 16.51 -4.86 6.30
CA THR A 150 17.02 -6.24 6.29
C THR A 150 15.95 -7.33 6.36
N ARG A 151 14.65 -7.04 6.55
CA ARG A 151 13.60 -8.09 6.58
C ARG A 151 12.26 -7.58 6.05
N GLY A 152 12.05 -7.74 4.74
CA GLY A 152 10.86 -7.24 4.04
C GLY A 152 9.56 -7.50 4.81
N ILE A 153 8.86 -6.42 5.13
CA ILE A 153 7.41 -6.24 5.30
C ILE A 153 7.28 -4.71 5.36
N PHE A 154 6.51 -4.14 4.43
CA PHE A 154 6.42 -2.71 4.21
C PHE A 154 5.89 -1.99 5.46
N ALA A 155 6.70 -1.15 6.10
CA ALA A 155 6.24 -0.20 7.12
C ALA A 155 5.75 1.06 6.41
N TYR A 156 4.45 1.34 6.46
CA TYR A 156 3.98 2.71 6.30
C TYR A 156 4.33 3.49 7.58
N PRO A 157 4.71 4.77 7.49
CA PRO A 157 4.97 5.57 8.67
C PRO A 157 3.71 5.63 9.52
N GLN A 158 3.77 5.09 10.74
CA GLN A 158 2.80 5.47 11.76
C GLN A 158 3.24 6.85 12.25
N ALA A 159 2.32 7.81 12.20
CA ALA A 159 2.50 9.05 12.91
C ALA A 159 2.57 8.70 14.41
N GLU A 160 3.76 8.75 14.99
CA GLU A 160 3.89 8.66 16.44
C GLU A 160 3.41 9.99 17.02
N GLU A 161 2.46 9.90 17.95
CA GLU A 161 2.04 11.02 18.80
C GLU A 161 3.28 11.57 19.53
N GLU A 162 3.53 12.88 19.40
CA GLU A 162 4.61 13.59 20.09
C GLU A 162 4.49 13.37 21.61
N PRO A 163 5.50 12.78 22.29
CA PRO A 163 5.55 12.81 23.73
C PRO A 163 6.11 14.16 24.20
N ASP A 164 5.28 14.86 24.98
CA ASP A 164 5.57 16.15 25.60
C ASP A 164 6.79 16.12 26.55
N LEU A 165 7.62 17.14 26.37
CA LEU A 165 8.63 17.79 27.22
C LEU A 165 9.19 17.07 28.47
N SER A 166 10.52 17.18 28.61
CA SER A 166 11.16 17.91 29.74
C SER A 166 12.40 17.21 30.32
N ALA A 167 13.43 18.04 30.56
CA ALA A 167 14.59 17.82 31.41
C ALA A 167 15.62 16.75 30.97
N LYS A 168 16.64 17.15 30.18
CA LYS A 168 18.02 16.63 30.35
C LYS A 168 19.15 17.34 29.60
N THR A 169 18.89 18.32 28.73
CA THR A 169 19.96 18.91 27.89
C THR A 169 20.62 20.18 28.44
N THR A 170 20.12 20.79 29.52
CA THR A 170 20.65 22.09 29.98
C THR A 170 21.93 22.01 30.82
N LEU A 171 22.24 20.87 31.45
CA LEU A 171 23.39 20.77 32.37
C LEU A 171 24.75 20.62 31.67
N ARG A 172 24.80 19.94 30.52
CA ARG A 172 26.09 19.66 29.85
C ARG A 172 26.65 20.88 29.10
N GLY A 173 25.76 21.77 28.62
CA GLY A 173 26.15 23.00 27.93
C GLY A 173 26.70 24.08 28.86
N ALA A 174 26.10 24.25 30.05
CA ALA A 174 26.52 25.27 31.01
C ALA A 174 27.91 25.00 31.60
N PHE A 175 28.25 23.74 31.89
CA PHE A 175 29.57 23.37 32.42
C PHE A 175 30.72 23.64 31.43
N SER A 176 30.48 23.45 30.14
CA SER A 176 31.48 23.71 29.10
C SER A 176 31.87 25.19 29.02
N LEU A 177 30.86 26.08 29.12
CA LEU A 177 31.07 27.52 29.03
C LEU A 177 31.78 28.07 30.27
N ILE A 178 31.43 27.57 31.46
CA ILE A 178 32.09 27.99 32.72
C ILE A 178 33.55 27.51 32.74
N LEU A 179 33.83 26.29 32.28
CA LEU A 179 35.19 25.76 32.20
C LEU A 179 36.06 26.55 31.20
N GLN A 180 35.50 26.92 30.04
CA GLN A 180 36.19 27.76 29.06
C GLN A 180 36.48 29.18 29.59
N ALA A 181 35.55 29.78 30.34
CA ALA A 181 35.76 31.10 30.93
C ALA A 181 36.86 31.10 32.00
N LEU A 182 36.90 30.07 32.85
CA LEU A 182 37.94 29.93 33.88
C LEU A 182 39.33 29.63 33.28
N LEU A 183 39.39 28.84 32.20
CA LEU A 183 40.64 28.58 31.47
C LEU A 183 41.26 29.85 30.86
N ARG A 184 40.44 30.77 30.34
CA ARG A 184 40.94 32.04 29.79
C ARG A 184 41.50 32.97 30.87
N LEU A 185 40.89 32.99 32.04
CA LEU A 185 41.37 33.77 33.19
C LEU A 185 42.72 33.28 33.74
N VAL A 186 43.02 31.98 33.64
CA VAL A 186 44.27 31.39 34.14
C VAL A 186 45.38 31.40 33.08
N LEU A 187 45.05 31.28 31.80
CA LEU A 187 46.03 31.16 30.71
C LEU A 187 46.37 32.47 29.99
N GLY A 188 45.71 33.59 30.31
CA GLY A 188 46.14 34.93 29.91
C GLY A 188 46.07 35.24 28.40
N PHE A 189 45.08 34.68 27.69
CA PHE A 189 44.70 35.08 26.33
C PHE A 189 43.27 35.60 26.30
#